data_AF-G2GZ65-F1
#
_entry.id   AF-G2GZ65-F1
#
_cell.length_a   1.000
_cell.length_b   1.000
_cell.length_c   1.000
_cell.angle_alpha   90.00
_cell.angle_beta   90.00
_cell.angle_gamma   90.00
#
_symmetry.space_group_name_H-M   'P 1'
#
loop_
_entity.id
_entity.type
_entity.pdbx_description
1 polymer ?
#
loop_
_entity_poly.entity_id
_entity_poly.type
_entity_poly.pdbx_seq_one_letter_code
_entity_poly.pdbx_strand_id
1 'polypeptide(L)'
;MPHPTTLADSTTVRVLHPKDSKQAHHLNVIQSTLTGTKQSPVKFSVAEAARQQGHLKPVRLSELTHILTEQRKKDSKKHIDLATHLKAHGYCTEIFNVHLEDSKLLSNCDLKGISFTSCTFKSCKFEQSYFINSELNNITFERCEFKNSTFMNTPLIKCKFNHCDMFETMFIAAKLDYVEFLQYKIIGCSFEDSIINKSLFKNGMLMGTHFLNATISDSTLEENKSSLGSAEFFGNLQYFNMQQCNENTSSKNPKVAILVNPESLGITVPLLYTNLNEKVKAIPLRITAQPQRVTKKQINNEVETILSNIKTSSDKETPIAQQLLKAAKEKPEDYPGITLIFAKAKKLSETVNAFCLPGGEDIPAALYGEENHTKNQWKGDYRGFQMVNVYFGASLIQNITGHTLIKTKYVLVDEKKKASLYGTAFLKNSVMGISWHHQAITSETAAKKHLEASVLHQTSSVDNGSIIKASELQYSGSVPAILLQFHPEFYIRDNTKPLSPELEANKIFWQILSEATRTYEKSKILKAELKTFWREDK
;
A
#
# COMPACT_ATOMS: atom_id res chain seq x y z
N MET A 1 34.87 48.19 -30.23
CA MET A 1 36.21 48.71 -29.83
C MET A 1 36.01 50.01 -29.06
N PRO A 2 36.78 50.31 -27.99
CA PRO A 2 37.75 49.47 -27.28
C PRO A 2 37.47 49.36 -25.76
N HIS A 3 37.99 48.29 -25.14
CA HIS A 3 38.39 48.24 -23.73
C HIS A 3 39.70 49.05 -23.53
N PRO A 4 40.19 49.32 -22.30
CA PRO A 4 41.13 48.35 -21.71
C PRO A 4 41.19 48.28 -20.15
N THR A 5 41.42 47.05 -19.66
CA THR A 5 42.31 46.60 -18.56
C THR A 5 42.27 47.22 -17.15
N THR A 6 42.21 46.37 -16.10
CA THR A 6 43.40 45.78 -15.42
C THR A 6 43.04 44.70 -14.39
N LEU A 7 43.91 43.70 -14.29
CA LEU A 7 43.93 42.55 -13.36
C LEU A 7 44.30 42.95 -11.92
N ALA A 8 43.88 42.16 -10.91
CA ALA A 8 44.79 41.32 -10.08
C ALA A 8 44.10 40.76 -8.81
N ASP A 9 44.55 39.55 -8.44
CA ASP A 9 44.20 38.69 -7.31
C ASP A 9 44.25 39.33 -5.91
N SER A 10 43.45 38.81 -4.97
CA SER A 10 43.98 38.12 -3.77
C SER A 10 42.88 37.59 -2.85
N THR A 11 43.13 36.37 -2.38
CA THR A 11 42.60 35.70 -1.20
C THR A 11 42.56 36.62 0.04
N THR A 12 41.53 36.52 0.88
CA THR A 12 41.55 35.97 2.26
C THR A 12 40.39 36.51 3.12
N VAL A 13 39.60 35.56 3.63
CA VAL A 13 38.78 35.51 4.86
C VAL A 13 38.70 36.79 5.73
N ARG A 14 37.47 37.23 6.06
CA ARG A 14 37.16 37.83 7.37
C ARG A 14 35.80 37.41 7.92
N VAL A 15 35.88 36.82 9.10
CA VAL A 15 34.81 36.46 10.04
C VAL A 15 34.16 37.73 10.60
N LEU A 16 32.83 37.75 10.71
CA LEU A 16 32.11 38.66 11.59
C LEU A 16 31.11 37.87 12.46
N HIS A 17 31.30 38.01 13.77
CA HIS A 17 30.44 37.50 14.84
C HIS A 17 29.20 38.42 15.06
N PRO A 18 28.16 37.92 15.75
CA PRO A 18 26.78 38.44 15.69
C PRO A 18 26.35 39.23 16.95
N LYS A 19 25.52 40.27 16.75
CA LYS A 19 24.59 40.93 17.70
C LYS A 19 23.63 41.79 16.85
N ASP A 20 22.31 41.89 16.96
CA ASP A 20 21.23 41.39 17.83
C ASP A 20 19.96 41.43 16.95
N SER A 21 19.26 40.32 16.72
CA SER A 21 18.11 39.81 17.48
C SER A 21 16.92 40.79 17.65
N LYS A 22 15.86 40.57 16.85
CA LYS A 22 14.42 40.56 17.22
C LYS A 22 13.51 40.63 15.98
N GLN A 23 13.45 39.55 15.21
CA GLN A 23 12.32 39.20 14.30
C GLN A 23 12.54 37.79 13.70
N ALA A 24 12.70 36.78 14.55
CA ALA A 24 12.79 35.37 14.13
C ALA A 24 12.39 34.44 15.29
N HIS A 25 11.13 34.50 15.73
CA HIS A 25 10.65 33.68 16.85
C HIS A 25 9.35 32.90 16.58
N HIS A 26 8.96 32.69 15.31
CA HIS A 26 7.84 31.79 14.99
C HIS A 26 8.10 30.72 13.92
N LEU A 27 9.34 30.54 13.45
CA LEU A 27 9.67 29.55 12.40
C LEU A 27 10.61 28.41 12.85
N ASN A 28 11.13 28.42 14.08
CA ASN A 28 12.15 27.44 14.52
C ASN A 28 11.67 26.37 15.52
N VAL A 29 10.36 26.21 15.77
CA VAL A 29 9.85 25.19 16.70
C VAL A 29 9.38 23.90 16.00
N ILE A 30 9.40 23.84 14.66
CA ILE A 30 8.99 22.62 13.91
C ILE A 30 10.18 21.88 13.27
N GLN A 31 11.37 22.48 13.19
CA GLN A 31 12.55 21.81 12.63
C GLN A 31 13.43 21.08 13.65
N SER A 32 13.34 21.36 14.95
CA SER A 32 14.22 20.76 15.97
C SER A 32 13.70 19.46 16.61
N THR A 33 12.49 19.01 16.29
CA THR A 33 11.94 17.72 16.73
C THR A 33 12.10 16.61 15.67
N LEU A 34 12.72 16.91 14.52
CA LEU A 34 12.90 15.97 13.41
C LEU A 34 14.33 15.40 13.27
N THR A 35 15.24 15.68 14.21
CA THR A 35 16.62 15.14 14.20
C THR A 35 16.98 14.31 15.44
N GLY A 36 15.95 13.79 16.13
CA GLY A 36 16.06 13.07 17.40
C GLY A 36 15.89 11.55 17.31
N THR A 37 16.18 10.92 16.18
CA THR A 37 16.57 9.51 16.18
C THR A 37 17.81 9.39 15.31
N LYS A 38 18.96 9.12 15.93
CA LYS A 38 20.02 8.42 15.22
C LYS A 38 19.41 7.08 14.82
N GLN A 39 18.81 7.02 13.63
CA GLN A 39 18.78 5.77 12.90
C GLN A 39 20.25 5.37 12.82
N SER A 40 20.62 4.35 13.59
CA SER A 40 21.88 3.65 13.40
C SER A 40 22.05 3.51 11.88
N PRO A 41 23.21 3.86 11.30
CA PRO A 41 23.45 3.54 9.91
C PRO A 41 23.12 2.06 9.79
N VAL A 42 22.13 1.71 8.97
CA VAL A 42 21.90 0.32 8.59
C VAL A 42 23.27 -0.12 8.11
N LYS A 43 23.94 -0.98 8.89
CA LYS A 43 25.24 -1.51 8.52
C LYS A 43 25.01 -2.19 7.17
N PHE A 44 25.50 -1.56 6.11
CA PHE A 44 25.50 -2.07 4.76
C PHE A 44 26.43 -3.27 4.72
N SER A 45 25.94 -4.45 5.12
CA SER A 45 26.83 -5.61 5.17
C SER A 45 26.14 -6.98 5.30
N VAL A 46 24.93 -7.19 4.78
CA VAL A 46 24.48 -8.59 4.57
C VAL A 46 25.51 -9.33 3.70
N ALA A 47 26.13 -8.63 2.75
CA ALA A 47 27.28 -9.09 1.97
C ALA A 47 28.55 -9.35 2.80
N GLU A 48 28.97 -8.48 3.72
CA GLU A 48 30.17 -8.76 4.55
C GLU A 48 29.94 -9.89 5.55
N ALA A 49 28.72 -10.05 6.08
CA ALA A 49 28.36 -11.16 6.96
C ALA A 49 28.31 -12.50 6.22
N ALA A 50 27.90 -12.51 4.94
CA ALA A 50 27.95 -13.70 4.09
C ALA A 50 29.38 -14.05 3.64
N ARG A 51 30.24 -13.04 3.39
CA ARG A 51 31.67 -13.25 3.07
C ARG A 51 32.46 -13.90 4.21
N GLN A 52 31.98 -13.77 5.45
CA GLN A 52 32.55 -14.47 6.61
C GLN A 52 32.18 -15.96 6.67
N GLN A 53 31.27 -16.45 5.83
CA GLN A 53 30.99 -17.89 5.67
C GLN A 53 31.84 -18.46 4.51
N GLY A 54 33.09 -18.83 4.82
CA GLY A 54 34.15 -19.19 3.87
C GLY A 54 33.98 -20.46 3.01
N HIS A 55 32.77 -20.81 2.54
CA HIS A 55 32.53 -22.03 1.76
C HIS A 55 31.64 -21.90 0.51
N LEU A 56 31.03 -20.73 0.25
CA LEU A 56 30.10 -20.57 -0.87
C LEU A 56 30.79 -19.96 -2.11
N LYS A 57 30.50 -20.51 -3.30
CA LYS A 57 31.08 -20.07 -4.58
C LYS A 57 30.23 -18.96 -5.23
N PRO A 58 30.82 -18.05 -6.02
CA PRO A 58 30.07 -17.15 -6.89
C PRO A 58 29.22 -17.94 -7.88
N VAL A 59 28.00 -17.47 -8.15
CA VAL A 59 27.11 -18.05 -9.18
C VAL A 59 27.37 -17.39 -10.54
N ARG A 60 27.57 -18.17 -11.60
CA ARG A 60 27.61 -17.65 -12.99
C ARG A 60 26.24 -17.82 -13.63
N LEU A 61 26.08 -17.22 -14.81
CA LEU A 61 24.83 -17.26 -15.56
C LEU A 61 24.35 -18.70 -15.84
N SER A 62 25.25 -19.62 -16.20
CA SER A 62 24.93 -21.02 -16.46
C SER A 62 24.30 -21.71 -15.25
N GLU A 63 24.88 -21.51 -14.06
CA GLU A 63 24.38 -22.15 -12.85
C GLU A 63 23.06 -21.50 -12.38
N LEU A 64 22.97 -20.17 -12.44
CA LEU A 64 21.74 -19.45 -12.11
C LEU A 64 20.57 -19.91 -12.99
N THR A 65 20.80 -19.96 -14.30
CA THR A 65 19.79 -20.38 -15.29
C THR A 65 19.40 -21.84 -15.08
N HIS A 66 20.36 -22.71 -14.80
CA HIS A 66 20.10 -24.12 -14.51
C HIS A 66 19.21 -24.28 -13.27
N ILE A 67 19.58 -23.66 -12.14
CA ILE A 67 18.82 -23.73 -10.88
C ILE A 67 17.39 -23.23 -11.09
N LEU A 68 17.22 -22.07 -11.72
CA LEU A 68 15.89 -21.50 -11.98
C LEU A 68 15.07 -22.42 -12.90
N THR A 69 15.67 -22.94 -13.97
CA THR A 69 14.99 -23.82 -14.92
C THR A 69 14.53 -25.12 -14.24
N GLU A 70 15.37 -25.73 -13.41
CA GLU A 70 15.02 -26.94 -12.67
C GLU A 70 13.88 -26.70 -11.68
N GLN A 71 13.88 -25.59 -10.96
CA GLN A 71 12.76 -25.26 -10.08
C GLN A 71 11.47 -24.99 -10.85
N ARG A 72 11.55 -24.30 -12.00
CA ARG A 72 10.37 -24.03 -12.85
C ARG A 72 9.78 -25.29 -13.47
N LYS A 73 10.59 -26.33 -13.74
CA LYS A 73 10.10 -27.65 -14.17
C LYS A 73 9.34 -28.38 -13.07
N LYS A 74 9.79 -28.26 -11.82
CA LYS A 74 9.13 -28.90 -10.66
C LYS A 74 7.77 -28.28 -10.36
N ASP A 75 7.71 -26.96 -10.34
CA ASP A 75 6.45 -26.23 -10.18
C ASP A 75 6.52 -24.86 -10.86
N SER A 76 5.82 -24.75 -11.99
CA SER A 76 5.80 -23.53 -12.80
C SER A 76 5.07 -22.36 -12.14
N LYS A 77 4.20 -22.63 -11.14
CA LYS A 77 3.37 -21.61 -10.47
C LYS A 77 3.87 -21.26 -9.08
N LYS A 78 4.77 -22.06 -8.51
CA LYS A 78 5.33 -21.79 -7.19
C LYS A 78 6.32 -20.64 -7.22
N HIS A 79 6.28 -19.88 -6.13
CA HIS A 79 7.26 -18.85 -5.85
C HIS A 79 8.63 -19.48 -5.52
N ILE A 80 9.69 -19.05 -6.20
CA ILE A 80 11.04 -19.59 -6.01
C ILE A 80 11.79 -18.72 -4.99
N ASP A 81 12.14 -19.29 -3.83
CA ASP A 81 13.12 -18.70 -2.93
C ASP A 81 14.54 -18.94 -3.48
N LEU A 82 15.02 -17.97 -4.26
CA LEU A 82 16.29 -18.13 -4.97
C LEU A 82 17.48 -18.19 -4.00
N ALA A 83 17.43 -17.46 -2.88
CA ALA A 83 18.52 -17.45 -1.90
C ALA A 83 18.72 -18.84 -1.28
N THR A 84 17.62 -19.49 -0.90
CA THR A 84 17.65 -20.87 -0.37
C THR A 84 18.17 -21.85 -1.41
N HIS A 85 17.72 -21.73 -2.66
CA HIS A 85 18.20 -22.61 -3.72
C HIS A 85 19.68 -22.40 -4.06
N LEU A 86 20.18 -21.17 -4.11
CA LEU A 86 21.61 -20.90 -4.33
C LEU A 86 22.47 -21.56 -3.24
N LYS A 87 22.12 -21.34 -1.97
CA LYS A 87 22.85 -21.92 -0.82
C LYS A 87 22.82 -23.45 -0.82
N ALA A 88 21.66 -24.05 -1.14
CA ALA A 88 21.54 -25.51 -1.24
C ALA A 88 22.43 -26.13 -2.33
N HIS A 89 22.80 -25.35 -3.36
CA HIS A 89 23.73 -25.77 -4.41
C HIS A 89 25.17 -25.29 -4.17
N GLY A 90 25.47 -24.76 -2.97
CA GLY A 90 26.82 -24.31 -2.60
C GLY A 90 27.22 -22.94 -3.16
N TYR A 91 26.26 -22.13 -3.61
CA TYR A 91 26.50 -20.78 -4.11
C TYR A 91 26.17 -19.69 -3.09
N CYS A 92 26.89 -18.57 -3.17
CA CYS A 92 26.56 -17.38 -2.40
C CYS A 92 25.35 -16.66 -3.01
N THR A 93 24.81 -15.68 -2.28
CA THR A 93 23.71 -14.83 -2.75
C THR A 93 24.22 -13.50 -3.34
N GLU A 94 25.47 -13.47 -3.79
CA GLU A 94 26.05 -12.39 -4.59
C GLU A 94 26.07 -12.82 -6.06
N ILE A 95 25.36 -12.09 -6.91
CA ILE A 95 25.26 -12.31 -8.35
C ILE A 95 26.00 -11.16 -9.03
N PHE A 96 27.12 -11.49 -9.67
CA PHE A 96 27.99 -10.51 -10.31
C PHE A 96 28.10 -10.76 -11.82
N ASN A 97 28.01 -9.69 -12.61
CA ASN A 97 28.29 -9.72 -14.05
C ASN A 97 27.47 -10.76 -14.84
N VAL A 98 26.20 -10.91 -14.46
CA VAL A 98 25.25 -11.76 -15.18
C VAL A 98 24.56 -10.96 -16.28
N HIS A 99 24.55 -11.50 -17.49
CA HIS A 99 23.75 -11.00 -18.60
C HIS A 99 22.63 -11.99 -18.91
N LEU A 100 21.37 -11.57 -18.76
CA LEU A 100 20.22 -12.40 -19.07
C LEU A 100 19.34 -11.69 -20.10
N GLU A 101 18.99 -12.38 -21.17
CA GLU A 101 18.18 -11.86 -22.26
C GLU A 101 16.94 -12.72 -22.49
N ASP A 102 15.83 -12.10 -22.90
CA ASP A 102 14.58 -12.75 -23.33
C ASP A 102 14.04 -13.82 -22.36
N SER A 103 14.14 -13.53 -21.05
CA SER A 103 13.86 -14.53 -20.01
C SER A 103 12.70 -14.15 -19.09
N LYS A 104 11.94 -15.17 -18.68
CA LYS A 104 10.92 -15.08 -17.62
C LYS A 104 11.30 -15.84 -16.35
N LEU A 105 12.54 -16.31 -16.25
CA LEU A 105 12.97 -17.20 -15.16
C LEU A 105 12.88 -16.52 -13.78
N LEU A 106 13.02 -15.19 -13.75
CA LEU A 106 12.95 -14.39 -12.54
C LEU A 106 11.53 -13.97 -12.14
N SER A 107 10.52 -14.15 -13.00
CA SER A 107 9.11 -13.96 -12.62
C SER A 107 8.71 -14.96 -11.53
N ASN A 108 7.96 -14.56 -10.51
CA ASN A 108 7.57 -15.36 -9.35
C ASN A 108 8.79 -15.86 -8.55
N CYS A 109 9.77 -14.99 -8.35
CA CYS A 109 10.92 -15.27 -7.48
C CYS A 109 10.90 -14.38 -6.23
N ASP A 110 11.23 -14.98 -5.10
CA ASP A 110 11.67 -14.29 -3.90
C ASP A 110 13.19 -14.10 -4.05
N LEU A 111 13.59 -12.84 -4.20
CA LEU A 111 14.95 -12.41 -4.40
C LEU A 111 15.48 -11.72 -3.13
N LYS A 112 14.81 -11.93 -1.99
CA LYS A 112 15.11 -11.29 -0.71
C LYS A 112 16.56 -11.50 -0.28
N GLY A 113 17.22 -10.40 0.05
CA GLY A 113 18.61 -10.40 0.54
C GLY A 113 19.66 -10.79 -0.50
N ILE A 114 19.30 -10.96 -1.77
CA ILE A 114 20.26 -11.21 -2.85
C ILE A 114 20.91 -9.90 -3.29
N SER A 115 22.22 -9.91 -3.50
CA SER A 115 22.97 -8.78 -4.04
C SER A 115 23.24 -9.01 -5.53
N PHE A 116 22.82 -8.07 -6.37
CA PHE A 116 23.13 -8.02 -7.79
C PHE A 116 24.13 -6.88 -8.02
N THR A 117 25.23 -7.17 -8.71
CA THR A 117 26.23 -6.16 -9.06
C THR A 117 26.64 -6.29 -10.52
N SER A 118 26.65 -5.18 -11.26
CA SER A 118 27.09 -5.11 -12.66
C SER A 118 26.37 -6.11 -13.58
N CYS A 119 25.09 -6.41 -13.32
CA CYS A 119 24.29 -7.31 -14.15
C CYS A 119 23.51 -6.52 -15.21
N THR A 120 23.19 -7.19 -16.31
CA THR A 120 22.34 -6.64 -17.37
C THR A 120 21.19 -7.60 -17.66
N PHE A 121 19.97 -7.08 -17.60
CA PHE A 121 18.75 -7.80 -17.95
C PHE A 121 18.14 -7.12 -19.18
N LYS A 122 17.98 -7.87 -20.27
CA LYS A 122 17.40 -7.37 -21.51
C LYS A 122 16.15 -8.16 -21.87
N SER A 123 15.05 -7.46 -22.17
CA SER A 123 13.78 -8.10 -22.53
C SER A 123 13.27 -9.14 -21.51
N CYS A 124 13.65 -8.97 -20.23
CA CYS A 124 13.30 -9.91 -19.18
C CYS A 124 11.98 -9.54 -18.50
N LYS A 125 11.30 -10.54 -17.95
CA LYS A 125 10.07 -10.37 -17.17
C LYS A 125 10.33 -10.61 -15.69
N PHE A 126 9.80 -9.69 -14.89
CA PHE A 126 9.77 -9.69 -13.44
C PHE A 126 8.31 -9.55 -12.99
N GLU A 127 7.48 -10.53 -13.32
CA GLU A 127 6.12 -10.58 -12.79
C GLU A 127 6.18 -11.15 -11.36
N GLN A 128 5.56 -10.50 -10.37
CA GLN A 128 5.50 -10.98 -8.98
C GLN A 128 6.88 -11.37 -8.40
N SER A 129 7.88 -10.53 -8.66
CA SER A 129 9.26 -10.70 -8.18
C SER A 129 9.52 -9.78 -6.99
N TYR A 130 10.16 -10.31 -5.93
CA TYR A 130 10.29 -9.59 -4.66
C TYR A 130 11.75 -9.38 -4.29
N PHE A 131 12.23 -8.15 -4.44
CA PHE A 131 13.58 -7.69 -4.12
C PHE A 131 13.67 -7.11 -2.69
N ILE A 132 13.07 -7.80 -1.71
CA ILE A 132 12.96 -7.29 -0.34
C ILE A 132 14.33 -7.35 0.36
N ASN A 133 14.83 -6.24 0.88
CA ASN A 133 16.18 -6.15 1.49
C ASN A 133 17.32 -6.63 0.55
N SER A 134 17.08 -6.66 -0.77
CA SER A 134 18.10 -6.96 -1.78
C SER A 134 18.97 -5.74 -2.04
N GLU A 135 20.13 -5.93 -2.68
CA GLU A 135 21.01 -4.83 -3.09
C GLU A 135 21.21 -4.87 -4.60
N LEU A 136 20.99 -3.75 -5.28
CA LEU A 136 21.18 -3.63 -6.73
C LEU A 136 22.19 -2.52 -7.00
N ASN A 137 23.36 -2.88 -7.52
CA ASN A 137 24.42 -1.94 -7.83
C ASN A 137 24.83 -2.04 -9.30
N ASN A 138 24.79 -0.91 -10.00
CA ASN A 138 25.21 -0.81 -11.39
C ASN A 138 24.46 -1.79 -12.31
N ILE A 139 23.14 -1.88 -12.15
CA ILE A 139 22.28 -2.80 -12.92
C ILE A 139 21.68 -2.08 -14.11
N THR A 140 21.72 -2.71 -15.28
CA THR A 140 21.00 -2.23 -16.47
C THR A 140 19.80 -3.13 -16.74
N PHE A 141 18.60 -2.58 -16.68
CA PHE A 141 17.37 -3.17 -17.19
C PHE A 141 17.04 -2.50 -18.52
N GLU A 142 17.02 -3.26 -19.61
CA GLU A 142 16.67 -2.79 -20.94
C GLU A 142 15.42 -3.53 -21.43
N ARG A 143 14.37 -2.80 -21.82
CA ARG A 143 13.13 -3.38 -22.37
C ARG A 143 12.48 -4.44 -21.46
N CYS A 144 12.67 -4.31 -20.15
CA CYS A 144 12.14 -5.26 -19.18
C CYS A 144 10.71 -4.91 -18.76
N GLU A 145 9.96 -5.92 -18.36
CA GLU A 145 8.60 -5.80 -17.84
C GLU A 145 8.58 -6.15 -16.35
N PHE A 146 8.15 -5.20 -15.52
CA PHE A 146 7.86 -5.40 -14.10
C PHE A 146 6.37 -5.32 -13.90
N LYS A 147 5.78 -6.39 -13.38
CA LYS A 147 4.35 -6.41 -13.09
C LYS A 147 4.14 -6.95 -11.69
N ASN A 148 3.48 -6.17 -10.84
CA ASN A 148 3.22 -6.59 -9.46
C ASN A 148 4.50 -6.98 -8.71
N SER A 149 5.62 -6.31 -9.00
CA SER A 149 6.91 -6.57 -8.34
C SER A 149 7.16 -5.59 -7.20
N THR A 150 8.04 -5.97 -6.29
CA THR A 150 8.30 -5.19 -5.06
C THR A 150 9.80 -5.01 -4.86
N PHE A 151 10.23 -3.77 -4.71
CA PHE A 151 11.54 -3.34 -4.22
C PHE A 151 11.31 -2.70 -2.85
N MET A 152 11.45 -3.49 -1.78
CA MET A 152 11.26 -3.00 -0.42
C MET A 152 12.58 -2.94 0.32
N ASN A 153 12.89 -1.80 0.95
CA ASN A 153 14.15 -1.58 1.67
C ASN A 153 15.37 -1.95 0.80
N THR A 154 15.25 -1.72 -0.51
CA THR A 154 16.24 -2.10 -1.51
C THR A 154 17.09 -0.89 -1.85
N PRO A 155 18.42 -0.94 -1.67
CA PRO A 155 19.31 0.04 -2.28
C PRO A 155 19.45 -0.25 -3.79
N LEU A 156 19.08 0.72 -4.61
CA LEU A 156 19.34 0.78 -6.05
C LEU A 156 20.37 1.89 -6.30
N ILE A 157 21.61 1.50 -6.57
CA ILE A 157 22.72 2.44 -6.78
C ILE A 157 23.14 2.36 -8.25
N LYS A 158 23.14 3.50 -8.95
CA LYS A 158 23.55 3.60 -10.37
C LYS A 158 22.82 2.60 -11.28
N CYS A 159 21.56 2.32 -10.98
CA CYS A 159 20.73 1.44 -11.81
C CYS A 159 20.09 2.21 -12.96
N LYS A 160 19.91 1.55 -14.11
CA LYS A 160 19.28 2.12 -15.30
C LYS A 160 18.09 1.28 -15.72
N PHE A 161 16.95 1.92 -15.93
CA PHE A 161 15.72 1.33 -16.45
C PHE A 161 15.40 1.97 -17.80
N ASN A 162 15.87 1.35 -18.87
CA ASN A 162 15.77 1.86 -20.24
C ASN A 162 14.63 1.14 -20.96
N HIS A 163 13.64 1.88 -21.48
CA HIS A 163 12.48 1.31 -22.17
C HIS A 163 11.72 0.27 -21.34
N CYS A 164 11.70 0.42 -20.01
CA CYS A 164 11.06 -0.54 -19.12
C CYS A 164 9.59 -0.18 -18.88
N ASP A 165 8.79 -1.23 -18.85
CA ASP A 165 7.37 -1.19 -18.50
C ASP A 165 7.20 -1.66 -17.05
N MET A 166 6.63 -0.83 -16.20
CA MET A 166 6.38 -1.09 -14.79
C MET A 166 4.90 -0.87 -14.49
N PHE A 167 4.23 -1.95 -14.12
CA PHE A 167 2.82 -1.95 -13.77
C PHE A 167 2.66 -2.42 -12.33
N GLU A 168 2.05 -1.58 -11.50
CA GLU A 168 1.77 -1.89 -10.10
C GLU A 168 3.01 -2.35 -9.31
N THR A 169 4.17 -1.76 -9.63
CA THR A 169 5.45 -2.06 -8.98
C THR A 169 5.65 -1.15 -7.76
N MET A 170 6.10 -1.73 -6.65
CA MET A 170 6.19 -1.03 -5.36
C MET A 170 7.65 -0.83 -4.94
N PHE A 171 8.13 0.42 -4.97
CA PHE A 171 9.43 0.89 -4.47
C PHE A 171 9.28 1.44 -3.04
N ILE A 172 9.13 0.54 -2.07
CA ILE A 172 8.72 0.85 -0.70
C ILE A 172 9.94 1.01 0.20
N ALA A 173 10.14 2.21 0.76
CA ALA A 173 11.36 2.52 1.51
C ALA A 173 12.65 2.15 0.73
N ALA A 174 12.56 2.11 -0.60
CA ALA A 174 13.69 1.87 -1.48
C ALA A 174 14.58 3.11 -1.52
N LYS A 175 15.88 2.90 -1.65
CA LYS A 175 16.86 3.97 -1.76
C LYS A 175 17.40 4.01 -3.18
N LEU A 176 17.00 5.01 -3.94
CA LEU A 176 17.35 5.22 -5.34
C LEU A 176 18.43 6.32 -5.39
N ASP A 177 19.70 5.91 -5.52
CA ASP A 177 20.83 6.82 -5.65
C ASP A 177 21.40 6.75 -7.07
N TYR A 178 21.36 7.86 -7.81
CA TYR A 178 21.82 7.93 -9.21
C TYR A 178 21.07 6.94 -10.13
N VAL A 179 19.78 6.71 -9.87
CA VAL A 179 18.95 5.84 -10.72
C VAL A 179 18.40 6.64 -11.90
N GLU A 180 18.49 6.06 -13.09
CA GLU A 180 17.95 6.62 -14.33
C GLU A 180 16.76 5.78 -14.82
N PHE A 181 15.60 6.40 -14.97
CA PHE A 181 14.46 5.86 -15.72
C PHE A 181 14.37 6.59 -17.05
N LEU A 182 14.65 5.89 -18.15
CA LEU A 182 14.67 6.46 -19.50
C LEU A 182 13.63 5.78 -20.38
N GLN A 183 12.77 6.57 -21.02
CA GLN A 183 11.73 6.07 -21.94
C GLN A 183 10.83 5.02 -21.28
N TYR A 184 10.41 5.30 -20.05
CA TYR A 184 9.75 4.35 -19.17
C TYR A 184 8.22 4.45 -19.21
N LYS A 185 7.54 3.40 -18.76
CA LYS A 185 6.12 3.42 -18.45
C LYS A 185 5.91 2.94 -17.03
N ILE A 186 5.62 3.85 -16.10
CA ILE A 186 5.43 3.55 -14.69
C ILE A 186 3.96 3.83 -14.36
N ILE A 187 3.16 2.77 -14.27
CA ILE A 187 1.71 2.85 -14.09
C ILE A 187 1.29 2.18 -12.80
N GLY A 188 0.51 2.87 -11.97
CA GLY A 188 -0.01 2.33 -10.72
C GLY A 188 1.08 2.01 -9.69
N CYS A 189 2.26 2.60 -9.83
CA CYS A 189 3.42 2.27 -9.01
C CYS A 189 3.45 3.08 -7.71
N SER A 190 4.25 2.63 -6.75
CA SER A 190 4.40 3.27 -5.45
C SER A 190 5.86 3.59 -5.17
N PHE A 191 6.16 4.83 -4.80
CA PHE A 191 7.44 5.28 -4.27
C PHE A 191 7.33 5.60 -2.77
N GLU A 192 6.42 4.92 -2.07
CA GLU A 192 6.11 5.22 -0.68
C GLU A 192 7.32 5.08 0.25
N ASP A 193 7.54 6.09 1.10
CA ASP A 193 8.67 6.18 2.04
C ASP A 193 10.06 6.04 1.37
N SER A 194 10.16 6.09 0.04
CA SER A 194 11.42 5.97 -0.69
C SER A 194 12.31 7.20 -0.52
N ILE A 195 13.60 7.00 -0.74
CA ILE A 195 14.60 8.07 -0.81
C ILE A 195 15.10 8.12 -2.25
N ILE A 196 14.89 9.24 -2.94
CA ILE A 196 15.23 9.44 -4.35
C ILE A 196 16.27 10.57 -4.42
N ASN A 197 17.53 10.20 -4.67
CA ASN A 197 18.66 11.13 -4.67
C ASN A 197 19.37 11.11 -6.01
N LYS A 198 19.59 12.29 -6.60
CA LYS A 198 20.37 12.45 -7.83
C LYS A 198 19.87 11.56 -8.97
N SER A 199 18.57 11.34 -9.02
CA SER A 199 17.91 10.44 -9.96
C SER A 199 17.28 11.20 -11.11
N LEU A 200 17.15 10.54 -12.25
CA LEU A 200 16.58 11.10 -13.48
C LEU A 200 15.38 10.28 -13.92
N PHE A 201 14.27 10.96 -14.18
CA PHE A 201 13.10 10.42 -14.84
C PHE A 201 12.93 11.15 -16.17
N LYS A 202 13.25 10.48 -17.29
CA LYS A 202 13.26 11.10 -18.62
C LYS A 202 12.35 10.40 -19.62
N ASN A 203 11.53 11.17 -20.33
CA ASN A 203 10.73 10.73 -21.48
C ASN A 203 9.77 9.56 -21.17
N GLY A 204 9.11 9.55 -20.01
CA GLY A 204 8.21 8.47 -19.61
C GLY A 204 6.81 8.90 -19.20
N MET A 205 6.07 8.02 -18.53
CA MET A 205 4.74 8.30 -17.95
C MET A 205 4.60 7.77 -16.52
N LEU A 206 3.90 8.52 -15.66
CA LEU A 206 3.70 8.22 -14.23
C LEU A 206 2.22 7.99 -13.87
N MET A 207 1.40 7.47 -14.78
CA MET A 207 -0.06 7.37 -14.58
C MET A 207 -0.44 6.54 -13.34
N GLY A 208 -1.20 7.14 -12.41
CA GLY A 208 -1.66 6.45 -11.18
C GLY A 208 -0.54 6.10 -10.21
N THR A 209 0.65 6.67 -10.41
CA THR A 209 1.82 6.47 -9.56
C THR A 209 1.82 7.47 -8.42
N HIS A 210 2.31 7.09 -7.22
CA HIS A 210 2.36 8.01 -6.10
C HIS A 210 3.68 8.06 -5.34
N PHE A 211 3.94 9.19 -4.69
CA PHE A 211 5.18 9.49 -3.96
C PHE A 211 4.91 9.76 -2.47
N LEU A 212 4.00 8.99 -1.85
CA LEU A 212 3.60 9.19 -0.46
C LEU A 212 4.82 9.12 0.48
N ASN A 213 5.11 10.22 1.19
CA ASN A 213 6.24 10.31 2.14
C ASN A 213 7.63 10.02 1.55
N ALA A 214 7.75 10.06 0.22
CA ALA A 214 9.04 10.01 -0.45
C ALA A 214 9.87 11.25 -0.07
N THR A 215 11.19 11.06 0.06
CA THR A 215 12.17 12.15 0.20
C THR A 215 12.92 12.27 -1.12
N ILE A 216 12.93 13.46 -1.70
CA ILE A 216 13.54 13.71 -3.01
C ILE A 216 14.62 14.78 -2.85
N SER A 217 15.81 14.51 -3.39
CA SER A 217 16.91 15.48 -3.44
C SER A 217 17.65 15.40 -4.77
N ASP A 218 18.05 16.55 -5.31
CA ASP A 218 18.84 16.69 -6.53
C ASP A 218 18.33 15.86 -7.73
N SER A 219 17.04 15.57 -7.79
CA SER A 219 16.46 14.65 -8.78
C SER A 219 15.64 15.39 -9.81
N THR A 220 15.70 14.94 -11.06
CA THR A 220 15.12 15.64 -12.21
C THR A 220 13.97 14.85 -12.79
N LEU A 221 12.90 15.57 -13.11
CA LEU A 221 11.78 15.08 -13.89
C LEU A 221 11.83 15.82 -15.24
N GLU A 222 12.23 15.10 -16.29
CA GLU A 222 12.31 15.58 -17.66
C GLU A 222 11.22 14.88 -18.50
N GLU A 223 10.03 15.45 -18.51
CA GLU A 223 8.83 14.82 -19.08
C GLU A 223 8.26 15.61 -20.25
N ASN A 224 7.63 14.90 -21.20
CA ASN A 224 6.86 15.53 -22.27
C ASN A 224 5.47 15.94 -21.76
N LYS A 225 4.87 16.97 -22.38
CA LYS A 225 3.69 17.75 -21.94
C LYS A 225 2.42 17.01 -21.43
N SER A 226 2.35 15.68 -21.40
CA SER A 226 1.14 14.87 -21.10
C SER A 226 1.33 13.69 -20.11
N SER A 227 2.48 13.54 -19.45
CA SER A 227 2.86 12.29 -18.76
C SER A 227 2.63 12.21 -17.24
N LEU A 228 2.33 13.33 -16.58
CA LEU A 228 2.08 13.39 -15.13
C LEU A 228 0.62 13.17 -14.71
N GLY A 229 -0.31 13.11 -15.67
CA GLY A 229 -1.71 13.55 -15.47
C GLY A 229 -2.53 12.87 -14.37
N SER A 230 -2.14 11.68 -13.87
CA SER A 230 -2.79 11.01 -12.73
C SER A 230 -1.83 10.59 -11.63
N ALA A 231 -0.59 11.09 -11.66
CA ALA A 231 0.37 10.88 -10.59
C ALA A 231 -0.03 11.67 -9.34
N GLU A 232 0.19 11.08 -8.16
CA GLU A 232 -0.10 11.71 -6.87
C GLU A 232 1.20 11.95 -6.08
N PHE A 233 1.61 13.20 -5.99
CA PHE A 233 2.87 13.58 -5.37
C PHE A 233 2.78 13.78 -3.85
N PHE A 234 1.59 13.90 -3.25
CA PHE A 234 1.45 14.13 -1.81
C PHE A 234 2.31 15.33 -1.29
N GLY A 235 2.38 16.39 -2.09
CA GLY A 235 3.18 17.59 -1.83
C GLY A 235 4.65 17.53 -2.27
N ASN A 236 5.10 16.41 -2.84
CA ASN A 236 6.51 16.19 -3.14
C ASN A 236 6.99 16.69 -4.51
N LEU A 237 6.09 17.16 -5.37
CA LEU A 237 6.43 17.60 -6.74
C LEU A 237 7.47 18.74 -6.72
N GLN A 238 7.36 19.66 -5.77
CA GLN A 238 8.25 20.82 -5.62
C GLN A 238 9.72 20.46 -5.33
N TYR A 239 10.01 19.22 -4.96
CA TYR A 239 11.37 18.74 -4.69
C TYR A 239 12.06 18.15 -5.93
N PHE A 240 11.34 18.02 -7.05
CA PHE A 240 11.95 17.67 -8.33
C PHE A 240 12.42 18.93 -9.07
N ASN A 241 13.58 18.82 -9.69
CA ASN A 241 14.00 19.75 -10.73
C ASN A 241 13.17 19.47 -11.99
N MET A 242 12.21 20.34 -12.29
CA MET A 242 11.30 20.16 -13.41
C MET A 242 11.93 20.70 -14.70
N GLN A 243 11.99 19.86 -15.75
CA GLN A 243 12.50 20.25 -17.06
C GLN A 243 11.52 19.83 -18.15
N GLN A 244 11.08 20.78 -18.99
CA GLN A 244 10.17 20.52 -20.13
C GLN A 244 8.78 19.95 -19.78
N CYS A 245 8.44 19.85 -18.48
CA CYS A 245 7.15 19.39 -17.98
C CYS A 245 6.07 20.49 -18.01
N ASN A 246 4.81 20.13 -18.25
CA ASN A 246 3.65 20.97 -17.91
C ASN A 246 3.16 20.60 -16.50
N GLU A 247 2.91 21.59 -15.64
CA GLU A 247 2.46 21.40 -14.26
C GLU A 247 1.02 20.87 -14.11
N ASN A 248 0.35 20.50 -15.20
CA ASN A 248 -1.06 20.11 -15.18
C ASN A 248 -1.21 18.64 -14.72
N THR A 249 -1.05 18.43 -13.41
CA THR A 249 -0.98 17.11 -12.74
C THR A 249 -2.33 16.66 -12.17
N SER A 250 -3.37 17.50 -12.19
CA SER A 250 -4.61 17.22 -11.46
C SER A 250 -5.64 16.48 -12.32
N SER A 251 -5.63 15.15 -12.26
CA SER A 251 -6.77 14.36 -12.72
C SER A 251 -8.04 14.70 -11.92
N LYS A 252 -9.19 14.76 -12.62
CA LYS A 252 -10.52 14.88 -12.00
C LYS A 252 -11.08 13.55 -11.48
N ASN A 253 -10.39 12.43 -11.75
CA ASN A 253 -10.86 11.13 -11.33
C ASN A 253 -10.63 10.95 -9.82
N PRO A 254 -11.58 10.34 -9.08
CA PRO A 254 -11.43 10.13 -7.65
C PRO A 254 -10.24 9.20 -7.37
N LYS A 255 -9.44 9.56 -6.37
CA LYS A 255 -8.30 8.78 -5.88
C LYS A 255 -8.79 7.79 -4.83
N VAL A 256 -8.46 6.52 -4.96
CA VAL A 256 -8.89 5.48 -4.01
C VAL A 256 -7.68 4.73 -3.49
N ALA A 257 -7.44 4.80 -2.18
CA ALA A 257 -6.35 4.07 -1.55
C ALA A 257 -6.74 2.61 -1.34
N ILE A 258 -5.99 1.68 -1.94
CA ILE A 258 -6.05 0.25 -1.63
C ILE A 258 -4.96 0.00 -0.59
N LEU A 259 -5.33 -0.39 0.63
CA LEU A 259 -4.33 -0.70 1.66
C LEU A 259 -3.79 -2.11 1.44
N VAL A 260 -2.50 -2.25 1.17
CA VAL A 260 -1.88 -3.52 0.77
C VAL A 260 -0.79 -3.97 1.74
N ASN A 261 -0.55 -5.27 1.80
CA ASN A 261 0.70 -5.81 2.31
C ASN A 261 1.73 -5.87 1.15
N PRO A 262 2.80 -5.08 1.17
CA PRO A 262 3.80 -5.09 0.10
C PRO A 262 4.58 -6.43 -0.03
N GLU A 263 4.62 -7.25 1.02
CA GLU A 263 5.26 -8.58 0.99
C GLU A 263 4.34 -9.67 0.44
N SER A 264 3.03 -9.42 0.38
CA SER A 264 2.04 -10.39 -0.12
C SER A 264 0.87 -9.65 -0.74
N LEU A 265 0.75 -9.77 -2.06
CA LEU A 265 -0.30 -9.12 -2.84
C LEU A 265 -1.68 -9.73 -2.58
N GLY A 266 -1.73 -11.00 -2.17
CA GLY A 266 -2.95 -11.79 -2.21
C GLY A 266 -3.54 -11.86 -3.63
N ILE A 267 -4.73 -12.44 -3.75
CA ILE A 267 -5.43 -12.52 -5.04
C ILE A 267 -6.45 -11.39 -5.23
N THR A 268 -6.88 -10.73 -4.14
CA THR A 268 -7.91 -9.67 -4.15
C THR A 268 -7.38 -8.33 -4.68
N VAL A 269 -6.16 -7.93 -4.30
CA VAL A 269 -5.62 -6.60 -4.63
C VAL A 269 -5.60 -6.32 -6.15
N PRO A 270 -5.12 -7.24 -7.01
CA PRO A 270 -5.17 -7.01 -8.47
C PRO A 270 -6.59 -6.87 -9.03
N LEU A 271 -7.57 -7.58 -8.46
CA LEU A 271 -8.98 -7.49 -8.89
C LEU A 271 -9.59 -6.16 -8.45
N LEU A 272 -9.29 -5.71 -7.22
CA LEU A 272 -9.69 -4.39 -6.73
C LEU A 272 -9.13 -3.29 -7.63
N TYR A 273 -7.82 -3.35 -7.93
CA TYR A 273 -7.18 -2.39 -8.81
C TYR A 273 -7.88 -2.31 -10.18
N THR A 274 -8.13 -3.48 -10.79
CA THR A 274 -8.83 -3.59 -12.07
C THR A 274 -10.25 -3.01 -11.99
N ASN A 275 -11.03 -3.38 -10.98
CA ASN A 275 -12.41 -2.90 -10.83
C ASN A 275 -12.49 -1.40 -10.55
N LEU A 276 -11.58 -0.86 -9.74
CA LEU A 276 -11.50 0.58 -9.47
C LEU A 276 -11.17 1.38 -10.74
N ASN A 277 -10.20 0.92 -11.52
CA ASN A 277 -9.84 1.57 -12.77
C ASN A 277 -10.97 1.46 -13.82
N GLU A 278 -11.49 0.25 -14.05
CA GLU A 278 -12.42 0.01 -15.15
C GLU A 278 -13.86 0.39 -14.85
N LYS A 279 -14.36 0.09 -13.64
CA LYS A 279 -15.78 0.20 -13.28
C LYS A 279 -16.07 1.48 -12.52
N VAL A 280 -15.21 1.83 -11.57
CA VAL A 280 -15.36 3.05 -10.77
C VAL A 280 -14.84 4.29 -11.51
N LYS A 281 -13.92 4.09 -12.47
CA LYS A 281 -13.15 5.14 -13.15
C LYS A 281 -12.34 5.99 -12.15
N ALA A 282 -11.81 5.32 -11.13
CA ALA A 282 -10.96 5.90 -10.11
C ALA A 282 -9.48 5.77 -10.46
N ILE A 283 -8.64 6.52 -9.75
CA ILE A 283 -7.19 6.32 -9.69
C ILE A 283 -6.90 5.44 -8.47
N PRO A 284 -6.69 4.12 -8.65
CA PRO A 284 -6.27 3.25 -7.55
C PRO A 284 -4.84 3.54 -7.12
N LEU A 285 -4.64 3.81 -5.84
CA LEU A 285 -3.33 4.02 -5.22
C LEU A 285 -3.03 2.87 -4.27
N ARG A 286 -1.99 2.08 -4.54
CA ARG A 286 -1.59 0.96 -3.69
C ARG A 286 -0.69 1.44 -2.55
N ILE A 287 -1.30 1.62 -1.38
CA ILE A 287 -0.64 2.17 -0.19
C ILE A 287 -0.35 1.05 0.78
N THR A 288 0.85 0.99 1.34
CA THR A 288 1.17 0.00 2.37
C THR A 288 0.31 0.23 3.62
N ALA A 289 -0.24 -0.84 4.21
CA ALA A 289 -1.05 -0.70 5.42
C ALA A 289 -0.22 -0.20 6.63
N GLN A 290 1.04 -0.65 6.73
CA GLN A 290 1.97 -0.29 7.80
C GLN A 290 2.91 0.84 7.36
N PRO A 291 3.18 1.87 8.18
CA PRO A 291 4.26 2.82 7.93
C PRO A 291 5.63 2.12 7.95
N GLN A 292 6.48 2.39 6.96
CA GLN A 292 7.76 1.67 6.84
C GLN A 292 8.79 2.07 7.89
N ARG A 293 8.63 3.26 8.47
CA ARG A 293 9.50 3.80 9.54
C ARG A 293 9.27 3.14 10.91
N VAL A 294 8.28 2.25 11.04
CA VAL A 294 7.92 1.62 12.32
C VAL A 294 7.96 0.10 12.20
N THR A 295 8.56 -0.56 13.19
CA THR A 295 8.63 -2.02 13.23
C THR A 295 7.32 -2.63 13.78
N LYS A 296 6.97 -3.85 13.32
CA LYS A 296 5.82 -4.60 13.88
C LYS A 296 5.96 -4.79 15.40
N LYS A 297 7.18 -5.07 15.86
CA LYS A 297 7.49 -5.24 17.29
C LYS A 297 7.15 -3.99 18.10
N GLN A 298 7.53 -2.81 17.61
CA GLN A 298 7.22 -1.56 18.28
C GLN A 298 5.70 -1.34 18.39
N ILE A 299 4.96 -1.48 17.28
CA ILE A 299 3.49 -1.34 17.29
C ILE A 299 2.85 -2.34 18.25
N ASN A 300 3.28 -3.61 18.23
CA ASN A 300 2.73 -4.62 19.12
C ASN A 300 2.94 -4.26 20.59
N ASN A 301 4.15 -3.81 20.97
CA ASN A 301 4.44 -3.39 22.34
C ASN A 301 3.57 -2.19 22.77
N GLU A 302 3.40 -1.18 21.90
CA GLU A 302 2.56 -0.02 22.17
C GLU A 302 1.08 -0.43 22.35
N VAL A 303 0.57 -1.29 21.47
CA VAL A 303 -0.79 -1.84 21.54
C VAL A 303 -0.99 -2.67 22.80
N GLU A 304 -0.08 -3.59 23.14
CA GLU A 304 -0.16 -4.42 24.35
C GLU A 304 -0.16 -3.58 25.62
N THR A 305 0.67 -2.54 25.67
CA THR A 305 0.70 -1.59 26.78
C THR A 305 -0.66 -0.92 26.96
N ILE A 306 -1.26 -0.40 25.89
CA ILE A 306 -2.58 0.23 25.95
C ILE A 306 -3.67 -0.77 26.36
N LEU A 307 -3.65 -1.98 25.79
CA LEU A 307 -4.63 -3.02 26.12
C LEU A 307 -4.54 -3.45 27.60
N SER A 308 -3.34 -3.50 28.17
CA SER A 308 -3.16 -3.81 29.60
C SER A 308 -3.80 -2.74 30.50
N ASN A 309 -3.68 -1.46 30.13
CA ASN A 309 -4.31 -0.36 30.85
C ASN A 309 -5.84 -0.39 30.71
N ILE A 310 -6.35 -0.70 29.51
CA ILE A 310 -7.79 -0.84 29.24
C ILE A 310 -8.41 -1.95 30.10
N LYS A 311 -7.73 -3.10 30.29
CA LYS A 311 -8.22 -4.18 31.16
C LYS A 311 -8.48 -3.74 32.60
N THR A 312 -7.76 -2.73 33.09
CA THR A 312 -7.92 -2.16 34.43
C THR A 312 -8.85 -0.94 34.49
N SER A 313 -9.36 -0.48 33.35
CA SER A 313 -10.24 0.69 33.22
C SER A 313 -11.66 0.39 33.71
N SER A 314 -12.33 1.42 34.24
CA SER A 314 -13.77 1.37 34.55
C SER A 314 -14.68 1.64 33.36
N ASP A 315 -14.14 2.16 32.24
CA ASP A 315 -14.90 2.42 31.00
C ASP A 315 -15.18 1.11 30.26
N LYS A 316 -16.41 0.62 30.40
CA LYS A 316 -16.92 -0.56 29.68
C LYS A 316 -17.87 -0.20 28.53
N GLU A 317 -18.23 1.07 28.38
CA GLU A 317 -19.17 1.49 27.34
C GLU A 317 -18.46 1.76 26.01
N THR A 318 -17.24 2.31 26.06
CA THR A 318 -16.45 2.58 24.87
C THR A 318 -15.83 1.29 24.33
N PRO A 319 -15.99 0.93 23.04
CA PRO A 319 -15.33 -0.23 22.45
C PRO A 319 -13.80 -0.22 22.65
N ILE A 320 -13.19 -1.38 22.92
CA ILE A 320 -11.74 -1.50 23.18
C ILE A 320 -10.91 -0.87 22.05
N ALA A 321 -11.28 -1.11 20.79
CA ALA A 321 -10.61 -0.52 19.64
C ALA A 321 -10.66 1.02 19.64
N GLN A 322 -11.77 1.63 20.09
CA GLN A 322 -11.88 3.09 20.23
C GLN A 322 -11.09 3.61 21.42
N GLN A 323 -11.12 2.91 22.56
CA GLN A 323 -10.29 3.25 23.73
C GLN A 323 -8.80 3.24 23.36
N LEU A 324 -8.36 2.25 22.57
CA LEU A 324 -6.99 2.16 22.12
C LEU A 324 -6.56 3.39 21.31
N LEU A 325 -7.36 3.76 20.31
CA LEU A 325 -7.06 4.94 19.49
C LEU A 325 -7.14 6.24 20.29
N LYS A 326 -8.06 6.33 21.26
CA LYS A 326 -8.19 7.48 22.16
C LYS A 326 -6.94 7.63 23.04
N ALA A 327 -6.50 6.56 23.70
CA ALA A 327 -5.31 6.55 24.55
C ALA A 327 -4.06 6.98 23.77
N ALA A 328 -3.88 6.44 22.56
CA ALA A 328 -2.75 6.79 21.70
C ALA A 328 -2.78 8.28 21.28
N LYS A 329 -3.97 8.85 21.05
CA LYS A 329 -4.13 10.26 20.67
C LYS A 329 -3.90 11.22 21.83
N GLU A 330 -4.24 10.83 23.06
CA GLU A 330 -4.07 11.65 24.26
C GLU A 330 -2.61 11.74 24.72
N LYS A 331 -1.82 10.69 24.47
CA LYS A 331 -0.39 10.64 24.84
C LYS A 331 0.49 10.23 23.65
N PRO A 332 0.62 11.08 22.61
CA PRO A 332 1.33 10.71 21.39
C PRO A 332 2.82 10.40 21.60
N GLU A 333 3.44 11.00 22.62
CA GLU A 333 4.85 10.79 22.99
C GLU A 333 5.11 9.38 23.57
N ASP A 334 4.11 8.79 24.24
CA ASP A 334 4.21 7.44 24.81
C ASP A 334 4.04 6.35 23.73
N TYR A 335 3.43 6.72 22.58
CA TYR A 335 3.07 5.80 21.51
C TYR A 335 3.53 6.30 20.12
N PRO A 336 4.85 6.51 19.93
CA PRO A 336 5.37 7.14 18.71
C PRO A 336 5.07 6.35 17.43
N GLY A 337 4.97 5.02 17.51
CA GLY A 337 4.61 4.17 16.38
C GLY A 337 3.17 4.36 15.92
N ILE A 338 2.21 4.33 16.86
CA ILE A 338 0.80 4.62 16.57
C ILE A 338 0.62 6.07 16.10
N THR A 339 1.37 7.02 16.68
CA THR A 339 1.38 8.43 16.23
C THR A 339 1.77 8.55 14.76
N LEU A 340 2.77 7.80 14.29
CA LEU A 340 3.15 7.77 12.87
C LEU A 340 2.04 7.16 11.99
N ILE A 341 1.31 6.16 12.48
CA ILE A 341 0.12 5.61 11.79
C ILE A 341 -0.94 6.70 11.65
N PHE A 342 -1.23 7.46 12.71
CA PHE A 342 -2.20 8.57 12.65
C PHE A 342 -1.77 9.67 11.67
N ALA A 343 -0.49 10.06 11.67
CA ALA A 343 0.03 11.05 10.74
C ALA A 343 -0.15 10.60 9.29
N LYS A 344 0.13 9.33 8.99
CA LYS A 344 -0.10 8.73 7.67
C LYS A 344 -1.58 8.71 7.30
N ALA A 345 -2.44 8.25 8.21
CA ALA A 345 -3.88 8.18 8.01
C ALA A 345 -4.49 9.56 7.74
N LYS A 346 -4.07 10.59 8.49
CA LYS A 346 -4.47 11.98 8.28
C LYS A 346 -4.10 12.45 6.87
N LYS A 347 -2.83 12.32 6.48
CA LYS A 347 -2.33 12.72 5.15
C LYS A 347 -3.07 12.02 4.00
N LEU A 348 -3.37 10.73 4.16
CA LEU A 348 -4.19 9.99 3.21
C LEU A 348 -5.60 10.55 3.14
N SER A 349 -6.28 10.73 4.28
CA SER A 349 -7.67 11.21 4.34
C SER A 349 -7.87 12.62 3.76
N GLU A 350 -6.83 13.45 3.79
CA GLU A 350 -6.82 14.77 3.17
C GLU A 350 -6.65 14.71 1.64
N THR A 351 -6.14 13.60 1.11
CA THR A 351 -5.76 13.46 -0.31
C THR A 351 -6.71 12.57 -1.09
N VAL A 352 -7.11 11.43 -0.54
CA VAL A 352 -7.91 10.41 -1.25
C VAL A 352 -9.42 10.58 -1.02
N ASN A 353 -10.22 10.04 -1.94
CA ASN A 353 -11.68 10.08 -1.92
C ASN A 353 -12.30 8.89 -1.21
N ALA A 354 -11.61 7.75 -1.17
CA ALA A 354 -12.05 6.56 -0.45
C ALA A 354 -10.87 5.64 -0.09
N PHE A 355 -11.15 4.73 0.84
CA PHE A 355 -10.29 3.63 1.21
C PHE A 355 -10.95 2.30 0.84
N CYS A 356 -10.19 1.41 0.22
CA CYS A 356 -10.53 0.02 0.04
C CYS A 356 -9.63 -0.82 0.95
N LEU A 357 -10.27 -1.59 1.81
CA LEU A 357 -9.62 -2.50 2.75
C LEU A 357 -9.76 -3.91 2.20
N PRO A 358 -8.77 -4.44 1.46
CA PRO A 358 -8.79 -5.84 1.04
C PRO A 358 -8.78 -6.75 2.27
N GLY A 359 -8.96 -8.04 2.03
CA GLY A 359 -8.77 -9.01 3.09
C GLY A 359 -7.34 -9.07 3.63
N GLY A 360 -7.19 -9.75 4.76
CA GLY A 360 -5.93 -9.82 5.49
C GLY A 360 -6.02 -10.77 6.68
N GLU A 361 -4.97 -10.73 7.51
CA GLU A 361 -4.88 -11.51 8.76
C GLU A 361 -6.06 -11.24 9.71
N ASP A 362 -6.34 -12.27 10.51
CA ASP A 362 -7.30 -12.26 11.60
C ASP A 362 -7.16 -11.09 12.56
N ILE A 363 -8.32 -10.58 12.98
CA ILE A 363 -8.36 -9.59 14.06
C ILE A 363 -8.05 -10.28 15.39
N PRO A 364 -7.05 -9.81 16.16
CA PRO A 364 -6.73 -10.35 17.48
C PRO A 364 -7.92 -10.26 18.45
N ALA A 365 -8.16 -11.33 19.20
CA ALA A 365 -9.27 -11.46 20.15
C ALA A 365 -9.30 -10.35 21.21
N ALA A 366 -8.12 -9.94 21.66
CA ALA A 366 -7.94 -8.87 22.63
C ALA A 366 -8.53 -7.51 22.19
N LEU A 367 -8.71 -7.26 20.87
CA LEU A 367 -9.29 -6.00 20.38
C LEU A 367 -10.81 -5.92 20.53
N TYR A 368 -11.47 -7.04 20.84
CA TYR A 368 -12.91 -7.10 21.09
C TYR A 368 -13.26 -7.85 22.40
N GLY A 369 -12.28 -8.00 23.30
CA GLY A 369 -12.51 -8.40 24.68
C GLY A 369 -12.42 -9.90 24.97
N GLU A 370 -12.03 -10.71 23.98
CA GLU A 370 -11.90 -12.16 24.12
C GLU A 370 -10.45 -12.61 24.32
N GLU A 371 -10.27 -13.83 24.85
CA GLU A 371 -8.95 -14.44 24.98
C GLU A 371 -8.43 -14.96 23.63
N ASN A 372 -7.11 -14.99 23.46
CA ASN A 372 -6.51 -15.50 22.24
C ASN A 372 -6.75 -17.01 22.12
N HIS A 373 -7.44 -17.43 21.07
CA HIS A 373 -7.60 -18.83 20.73
C HIS A 373 -6.38 -19.36 19.96
N THR A 374 -6.23 -20.68 19.89
CA THR A 374 -5.26 -21.34 19.02
C THR A 374 -5.49 -20.90 17.57
N LYS A 375 -4.49 -20.25 16.98
CA LYS A 375 -4.53 -19.87 15.56
C LYS A 375 -4.63 -21.14 14.71
N ASN A 376 -5.72 -21.29 13.98
CA ASN A 376 -5.72 -22.23 12.86
C ASN A 376 -4.66 -21.76 11.85
N GLN A 377 -3.99 -22.69 11.15
CA GLN A 377 -2.92 -22.40 10.18
C GLN A 377 -3.41 -21.68 8.90
N TRP A 378 -4.55 -21.00 8.99
CA TRP A 378 -5.29 -20.45 7.87
C TRP A 378 -4.78 -19.07 7.49
N LYS A 379 -4.60 -18.86 6.18
CA LYS A 379 -4.06 -17.62 5.59
C LYS A 379 -5.06 -16.94 4.65
N GLY A 380 -6.37 -17.17 4.86
CA GLY A 380 -7.45 -16.66 4.01
C GLY A 380 -8.02 -15.33 4.52
N ASP A 381 -8.42 -14.47 3.58
CA ASP A 381 -8.43 -13.01 3.69
C ASP A 381 -9.85 -12.41 3.72
N TYR A 382 -10.35 -11.83 4.84
CA TYR A 382 -11.26 -10.65 4.82
C TYR A 382 -11.34 -9.88 6.15
N ARG A 383 -10.51 -8.83 6.32
CA ARG A 383 -10.42 -8.04 7.56
C ARG A 383 -11.31 -6.78 7.55
N GLY A 384 -11.58 -6.18 6.39
CA GLY A 384 -12.19 -4.84 6.30
C GLY A 384 -13.54 -4.73 7.01
N PHE A 385 -14.47 -5.64 6.70
CA PHE A 385 -15.79 -5.71 7.32
C PHE A 385 -15.71 -5.92 8.84
N GLN A 386 -14.92 -6.91 9.26
CA GLN A 386 -14.74 -7.25 10.66
C GLN A 386 -14.11 -6.10 11.44
N MET A 387 -13.13 -5.40 10.86
CA MET A 387 -12.41 -4.31 11.52
C MET A 387 -13.31 -3.12 11.80
N VAL A 388 -14.18 -2.77 10.86
CA VAL A 388 -15.17 -1.70 11.08
C VAL A 388 -16.18 -2.12 12.16
N ASN A 389 -16.65 -3.38 12.13
CA ASN A 389 -17.58 -3.88 13.14
C ASN A 389 -16.96 -3.91 14.56
N VAL A 390 -15.73 -4.41 14.69
CA VAL A 390 -14.97 -4.41 15.97
C VAL A 390 -14.71 -2.98 16.44
N TYR A 391 -14.41 -2.05 15.53
CA TYR A 391 -14.28 -0.63 15.87
C TYR A 391 -15.55 -0.08 16.52
N PHE A 392 -16.74 -0.52 16.09
CA PHE A 392 -18.02 -0.15 16.69
C PHE A 392 -18.45 -1.02 17.88
N GLY A 393 -17.61 -1.97 18.32
CA GLY A 393 -17.86 -2.78 19.51
C GLY A 393 -18.45 -4.16 19.26
N ALA A 394 -18.40 -4.66 18.02
CA ALA A 394 -18.77 -6.05 17.76
C ALA A 394 -17.70 -7.03 18.24
N SER A 395 -18.12 -8.23 18.67
CA SER A 395 -17.23 -9.36 18.91
C SER A 395 -17.25 -10.34 17.74
N LEU A 396 -16.15 -11.08 17.55
CA LEU A 396 -16.02 -12.06 16.46
C LEU A 396 -16.08 -13.49 16.99
N ILE A 397 -16.84 -14.34 16.29
CA ILE A 397 -16.70 -15.79 16.41
C ILE A 397 -15.48 -16.22 15.59
N GLN A 398 -14.62 -17.03 16.21
CA GLN A 398 -13.39 -17.57 15.61
C GLN A 398 -13.61 -18.96 15.02
N ASN A 399 -12.74 -19.37 14.10
CA ASN A 399 -12.62 -20.74 13.59
C ASN A 399 -13.91 -21.29 12.94
N ILE A 400 -14.69 -20.44 12.30
CA ILE A 400 -15.91 -20.84 11.60
C ILE A 400 -15.53 -21.73 10.41
N THR A 401 -16.19 -22.88 10.29
CA THR A 401 -15.96 -23.87 9.23
C THR A 401 -16.93 -23.69 8.06
N GLY A 402 -16.61 -24.27 6.89
CA GLY A 402 -17.51 -24.28 5.74
C GLY A 402 -17.61 -22.96 4.96
N HIS A 403 -16.64 -22.04 5.12
CA HIS A 403 -16.61 -20.75 4.44
C HIS A 403 -15.29 -20.51 3.68
N THR A 404 -14.83 -21.52 2.95
CA THR A 404 -13.57 -21.53 2.19
C THR A 404 -13.81 -21.46 0.69
N LEU A 405 -13.72 -20.27 0.09
CA LEU A 405 -13.92 -20.07 -1.36
C LEU A 405 -15.24 -20.66 -1.89
N ILE A 406 -16.30 -20.59 -1.09
CA ILE A 406 -17.60 -21.13 -1.46
C ILE A 406 -18.45 -20.03 -2.08
N LYS A 407 -19.05 -20.33 -3.23
CA LYS A 407 -20.00 -19.45 -3.90
C LYS A 407 -21.35 -19.56 -3.18
N THR A 408 -21.82 -18.48 -2.58
CA THR A 408 -23.03 -18.48 -1.75
C THR A 408 -24.03 -17.45 -2.26
N LYS A 409 -25.31 -17.81 -2.22
CA LYS A 409 -26.43 -16.91 -2.50
C LYS A 409 -26.80 -16.17 -1.23
N TYR A 410 -26.86 -14.86 -1.30
CA TYR A 410 -27.19 -13.98 -0.19
C TYR A 410 -28.49 -13.23 -0.46
N VAL A 411 -29.29 -13.03 0.57
CA VAL A 411 -30.62 -12.41 0.51
C VAL A 411 -30.67 -11.27 1.52
N LEU A 412 -31.30 -10.15 1.16
CA LEU A 412 -31.55 -9.06 2.10
C LEU A 412 -32.54 -9.48 3.18
N VAL A 413 -32.39 -8.91 4.36
CA VAL A 413 -33.43 -8.98 5.40
C VAL A 413 -34.70 -8.28 4.88
N ASP A 414 -35.87 -8.92 5.03
CA ASP A 414 -37.13 -8.54 4.38
C ASP A 414 -37.54 -7.07 4.60
N GLU A 415 -37.29 -6.53 5.80
CA GLU A 415 -37.60 -5.14 6.17
C GLU A 415 -36.78 -4.08 5.40
N LYS A 416 -35.70 -4.48 4.71
CA LYS A 416 -34.70 -3.56 4.11
C LYS A 416 -34.75 -3.48 2.59
N LYS A 417 -35.71 -4.14 1.94
CA LYS A 417 -35.75 -4.33 0.48
C LYS A 417 -35.82 -3.06 -0.38
N LYS A 418 -36.20 -1.88 0.15
CA LYS A 418 -36.36 -0.65 -0.67
C LYS A 418 -35.70 0.62 -0.15
N ALA A 419 -35.43 0.75 1.15
CA ALA A 419 -34.97 2.02 1.75
C ALA A 419 -33.48 2.07 2.11
N SER A 420 -32.74 0.99 1.89
CA SER A 420 -31.32 0.85 2.27
C SER A 420 -30.38 1.01 1.06
N LEU A 421 -29.09 1.27 1.31
CA LEU A 421 -28.05 1.38 0.27
C LEU A 421 -27.92 0.06 -0.51
N TYR A 422 -28.13 -1.07 0.16
CA TYR A 422 -28.15 -2.39 -0.47
C TYR A 422 -29.55 -2.79 -0.98
N GLY A 423 -30.63 -2.15 -0.56
CA GLY A 423 -31.99 -2.38 -1.09
C GLY A 423 -32.03 -2.33 -2.62
N THR A 424 -31.44 -1.28 -3.18
CA THR A 424 -31.26 -1.09 -4.63
C THR A 424 -30.33 -2.11 -5.27
N ALA A 425 -29.34 -2.62 -4.53
CA ALA A 425 -28.42 -3.67 -5.00
C ALA A 425 -29.09 -5.04 -5.15
N PHE A 426 -30.15 -5.30 -4.40
CA PHE A 426 -30.82 -6.60 -4.34
C PHE A 426 -32.26 -6.55 -4.90
N LEU A 427 -32.52 -5.68 -5.89
CA LEU A 427 -33.83 -5.57 -6.58
C LEU A 427 -34.32 -6.91 -7.20
N LYS A 428 -33.45 -7.90 -7.37
CA LYS A 428 -33.77 -9.29 -7.78
C LYS A 428 -33.80 -10.30 -6.61
N ASN A 429 -33.99 -9.82 -5.39
CA ASN A 429 -34.02 -10.54 -4.10
C ASN A 429 -32.73 -11.22 -3.64
N SER A 430 -31.67 -11.30 -4.46
CA SER A 430 -30.43 -11.97 -4.05
C SER A 430 -29.19 -11.56 -4.84
N VAL A 431 -28.02 -11.74 -4.23
CA VAL A 431 -26.69 -11.56 -4.84
C VAL A 431 -25.88 -12.84 -4.64
N MET A 432 -25.10 -13.24 -5.63
CA MET A 432 -24.09 -14.29 -5.44
C MET A 432 -22.76 -13.67 -5.05
N GLY A 433 -22.14 -14.15 -3.98
CA GLY A 433 -20.80 -13.71 -3.57
C GLY A 433 -19.93 -14.89 -3.14
N ILE A 434 -18.61 -14.73 -3.23
CA ILE A 434 -17.68 -15.72 -2.69
C ILE A 434 -17.52 -15.47 -1.19
N SER A 435 -17.70 -16.53 -0.40
CA SER A 435 -17.41 -16.55 1.03
C SER A 435 -16.01 -17.14 1.23
N TRP A 436 -15.10 -16.33 1.79
CA TRP A 436 -13.76 -16.80 2.12
C TRP A 436 -13.25 -16.20 3.44
N HIS A 437 -13.73 -16.75 4.57
CA HIS A 437 -13.44 -16.22 5.91
C HIS A 437 -13.66 -17.30 6.97
N HIS A 438 -12.97 -17.18 8.11
CA HIS A 438 -13.13 -18.06 9.28
C HIS A 438 -13.35 -17.29 10.59
N GLN A 439 -13.46 -15.96 10.51
CA GLN A 439 -13.97 -15.11 11.58
C GLN A 439 -15.29 -14.46 11.10
N ALA A 440 -16.31 -14.35 11.95
CA ALA A 440 -17.52 -13.62 11.57
C ALA A 440 -18.26 -12.99 12.74
N ILE A 441 -19.22 -12.14 12.39
CA ILE A 441 -20.13 -11.49 13.33
C ILE A 441 -21.50 -12.14 13.18
N THR A 442 -22.17 -12.40 14.31
CA THR A 442 -23.55 -12.87 14.33
C THR A 442 -24.49 -11.74 14.75
N SER A 443 -25.79 -11.99 14.63
CA SER A 443 -26.80 -11.06 15.16
C SER A 443 -26.68 -10.84 16.68
N GLU A 444 -25.98 -11.70 17.42
CA GLU A 444 -25.78 -11.54 18.87
C GLU A 444 -24.55 -10.69 19.17
N THR A 445 -23.48 -10.86 18.40
CA THR A 445 -22.20 -10.16 18.62
C THR A 445 -22.08 -8.83 17.88
N ALA A 446 -23.13 -8.41 17.17
CA ALA A 446 -23.12 -7.20 16.34
C ALA A 446 -23.16 -5.89 17.14
N ALA A 447 -22.50 -4.86 16.61
CA ALA A 447 -22.52 -3.49 17.12
C ALA A 447 -23.86 -2.77 16.80
N LYS A 448 -24.99 -3.29 17.29
CA LYS A 448 -26.36 -2.85 16.95
C LYS A 448 -26.67 -1.37 17.20
N LYS A 449 -25.87 -0.68 18.00
CA LYS A 449 -26.02 0.77 18.27
C LYS A 449 -25.58 1.64 17.08
N HIS A 450 -24.70 1.12 16.23
CA HIS A 450 -24.01 1.90 15.20
C HIS A 450 -24.17 1.28 13.82
N LEU A 451 -24.25 -0.05 13.77
CA LEU A 451 -24.34 -0.84 12.55
C LEU A 451 -25.62 -1.65 12.56
N GLU A 452 -26.27 -1.68 11.41
CA GLU A 452 -27.45 -2.48 11.15
C GLU A 452 -27.10 -3.60 10.17
N ALA A 453 -27.62 -4.81 10.42
CA ALA A 453 -27.43 -5.94 9.54
C ALA A 453 -28.38 -5.85 8.35
N SER A 454 -27.84 -5.87 7.13
CA SER A 454 -28.65 -5.79 5.90
C SER A 454 -28.77 -7.16 5.21
N VAL A 455 -27.75 -8.01 5.36
CA VAL A 455 -27.71 -9.35 4.76
C VAL A 455 -27.32 -10.37 5.83
N LEU A 456 -28.13 -11.40 5.98
CA LEU A 456 -27.91 -12.51 6.90
C LEU A 456 -27.73 -13.82 6.12
N HIS A 457 -26.85 -14.69 6.62
CA HIS A 457 -26.65 -16.03 6.09
C HIS A 457 -26.89 -17.06 7.17
N GLN A 458 -27.93 -17.87 6.98
CA GLN A 458 -28.23 -19.03 7.81
C GLN A 458 -27.23 -20.14 7.49
N THR A 459 -26.59 -20.67 8.52
CA THR A 459 -25.57 -21.72 8.39
C THR A 459 -25.51 -22.56 9.65
N SER A 460 -25.19 -23.84 9.51
CA SER A 460 -24.96 -24.75 10.65
C SER A 460 -23.59 -24.55 11.31
N SER A 461 -22.77 -23.62 10.80
CA SER A 461 -21.44 -23.33 11.35
C SER A 461 -21.48 -22.44 12.60
N VAL A 462 -22.65 -21.94 12.99
CA VAL A 462 -22.90 -21.22 14.25
C VAL A 462 -24.19 -21.74 14.87
N ASP A 463 -24.21 -21.90 16.20
CA ASP A 463 -25.36 -22.45 16.92
C ASP A 463 -26.56 -21.51 16.86
N ASN A 464 -27.69 -22.00 16.32
CA ASN A 464 -28.98 -21.29 16.25
C ASN A 464 -28.91 -19.83 15.75
N GLY A 465 -27.93 -19.51 14.91
CA GLY A 465 -27.57 -18.14 14.56
C GLY A 465 -27.44 -17.90 13.06
N SER A 466 -27.46 -16.62 12.69
CA SER A 466 -27.13 -16.16 11.34
C SER A 466 -25.83 -15.36 11.38
N ILE A 467 -25.00 -15.57 10.35
CA ILE A 467 -23.81 -14.76 10.12
C ILE A 467 -24.21 -13.50 9.35
N ILE A 468 -23.75 -12.34 9.81
CA ILE A 468 -23.92 -11.09 9.10
C ILE A 468 -22.95 -11.06 7.91
N LYS A 469 -23.49 -10.80 6.72
CA LYS A 469 -22.73 -10.74 5.46
C LYS A 469 -22.63 -9.34 4.88
N ALA A 470 -23.46 -8.43 5.33
CA ALA A 470 -23.36 -7.01 5.01
C ALA A 470 -24.00 -6.17 6.11
N SER A 471 -23.45 -4.99 6.34
CA SER A 471 -23.94 -4.04 7.33
C SER A 471 -23.96 -2.62 6.80
N GLU A 472 -24.85 -1.81 7.35
CA GLU A 472 -24.97 -0.38 7.03
C GLU A 472 -24.84 0.45 8.30
N LEU A 473 -24.37 1.69 8.16
CA LEU A 473 -24.36 2.66 9.26
C LEU A 473 -25.80 3.15 9.52
N GLN A 474 -26.19 3.24 10.78
CA GLN A 474 -27.56 3.61 11.18
C GLN A 474 -27.90 5.11 11.06
N TYR A 475 -26.92 5.98 10.80
CA TYR A 475 -27.12 7.43 10.87
C TYR A 475 -27.30 8.07 9.49
N SER A 476 -28.35 8.87 9.33
CA SER A 476 -28.53 9.71 8.14
C SER A 476 -27.37 10.72 8.01
N GLY A 477 -26.69 10.73 6.85
CA GLY A 477 -25.57 11.64 6.57
C GLY A 477 -24.19 11.15 7.02
N SER A 478 -24.06 9.91 7.52
CA SER A 478 -22.76 9.29 7.78
C SER A 478 -21.95 9.12 6.48
N VAL A 479 -20.62 9.02 6.58
CA VAL A 479 -19.76 8.68 5.45
C VAL A 479 -20.25 7.36 4.83
N PRO A 480 -20.52 7.30 3.51
CA PRO A 480 -20.93 6.06 2.87
C PRO A 480 -19.88 4.97 3.08
N ALA A 481 -20.29 3.84 3.67
CA ALA A 481 -19.43 2.69 3.91
C ALA A 481 -20.03 1.45 3.22
N ILE A 482 -19.22 0.77 2.41
CA ILE A 482 -19.58 -0.51 1.81
C ILE A 482 -18.96 -1.61 2.69
N LEU A 483 -19.77 -2.24 3.54
CA LEU A 483 -19.34 -3.22 4.53
C LEU A 483 -19.90 -4.58 4.12
N LEU A 484 -19.07 -5.40 3.47
CA LEU A 484 -19.44 -6.73 2.96
C LEU A 484 -18.46 -7.78 3.50
N GLN A 485 -18.95 -8.91 4.01
CA GLN A 485 -18.11 -10.06 4.43
C GLN A 485 -17.85 -11.04 3.27
N PHE A 486 -18.49 -10.81 2.12
CA PHE A 486 -18.25 -11.57 0.89
C PHE A 486 -17.45 -10.72 -0.10
N HIS A 487 -16.93 -11.37 -1.14
CA HIS A 487 -15.99 -10.75 -2.07
C HIS A 487 -16.63 -10.34 -3.41
N PRO A 488 -17.08 -9.08 -3.56
CA PRO A 488 -17.62 -8.60 -4.82
C PRO A 488 -16.55 -8.41 -5.91
N GLU A 489 -15.26 -8.52 -5.59
CA GLU A 489 -14.15 -8.33 -6.53
C GLU A 489 -13.87 -9.54 -7.43
N PHE A 490 -14.23 -10.76 -7.01
CA PHE A 490 -14.14 -11.98 -7.85
C PHE A 490 -15.19 -12.02 -8.96
N TYR A 491 -15.92 -10.94 -9.13
CA TYR A 491 -16.82 -10.64 -10.24
C TYR A 491 -16.11 -10.45 -11.60
N ILE A 492 -14.84 -10.84 -11.76
CA ILE A 492 -14.12 -10.60 -13.02
C ILE A 492 -14.84 -11.31 -14.19
N ARG A 493 -15.24 -10.49 -15.17
CA ARG A 493 -15.79 -10.91 -16.44
C ARG A 493 -14.74 -11.73 -17.18
N ASP A 494 -14.94 -13.03 -17.25
CA ASP A 494 -14.38 -13.80 -18.35
C ASP A 494 -15.08 -13.32 -19.63
N ASN A 495 -14.34 -12.67 -20.54
CA ASN A 495 -14.90 -12.13 -21.78
C ASN A 495 -15.50 -13.22 -22.70
N THR A 496 -15.30 -14.49 -22.37
CA THR A 496 -15.80 -15.63 -23.14
C THR A 496 -17.17 -16.14 -22.71
N LYS A 497 -17.74 -15.71 -21.56
CA LYS A 497 -19.06 -16.19 -21.08
C LYS A 497 -19.92 -15.09 -20.44
N PRO A 498 -21.25 -15.09 -20.68
CA PRO A 498 -22.17 -14.22 -19.95
C PRO A 498 -22.23 -14.63 -18.47
N LEU A 499 -22.24 -13.64 -17.57
CA LEU A 499 -22.36 -13.87 -16.12
C LEU A 499 -23.82 -14.16 -15.74
N SER A 500 -24.04 -14.91 -14.66
CA SER A 500 -25.40 -15.13 -14.15
C SER A 500 -26.00 -13.80 -13.63
N PRO A 501 -27.32 -13.60 -13.71
CA PRO A 501 -27.97 -12.37 -13.25
C PRO A 501 -27.66 -11.99 -11.79
N GLU A 502 -27.45 -12.97 -10.92
CA GLU A 502 -27.14 -12.76 -9.51
C GLU A 502 -25.66 -12.40 -9.27
N LEU A 503 -24.77 -12.82 -10.16
CA LEU A 503 -23.36 -12.41 -10.12
C LEU A 503 -23.24 -10.99 -10.69
N GLU A 504 -23.96 -10.68 -11.77
CA GLU A 504 -24.12 -9.36 -12.38
C GLU A 504 -24.56 -8.29 -11.35
N ALA A 505 -25.35 -8.67 -10.36
CA ALA A 505 -25.77 -7.78 -9.28
C ALA A 505 -24.60 -7.18 -8.49
N ASN A 506 -23.41 -7.81 -8.45
CA ASN A 506 -22.24 -7.23 -7.77
C ASN A 506 -21.75 -5.91 -8.39
N LYS A 507 -22.11 -5.60 -9.64
CA LYS A 507 -21.77 -4.32 -10.29
C LYS A 507 -22.25 -3.10 -9.50
N ILE A 508 -23.38 -3.25 -8.81
CA ILE A 508 -23.97 -2.14 -8.05
C ILE A 508 -23.05 -1.64 -6.93
N PHE A 509 -22.25 -2.50 -6.29
CA PHE A 509 -21.32 -2.07 -5.24
C PHE A 509 -20.23 -1.16 -5.79
N TRP A 510 -19.76 -1.44 -7.01
CA TRP A 510 -18.82 -0.58 -7.73
C TRP A 510 -19.45 0.73 -8.19
N GLN A 511 -20.72 0.70 -8.60
CA GLN A 511 -21.48 1.90 -8.91
C GLN A 511 -21.69 2.78 -7.67
N ILE A 512 -22.11 2.20 -6.54
CA ILE A 512 -22.25 2.88 -5.26
C ILE A 512 -20.94 3.54 -4.86
N LEU A 513 -19.80 2.83 -4.97
CA LEU A 513 -18.49 3.39 -4.68
C LEU A 513 -18.14 4.57 -5.62
N SER A 514 -18.46 4.45 -6.91
CA SER A 514 -18.23 5.51 -7.91
C SER A 514 -19.04 6.76 -7.60
N GLU A 515 -20.32 6.60 -7.29
CA GLU A 515 -21.21 7.71 -6.95
C GLU A 515 -20.81 8.36 -5.63
N ALA A 516 -20.48 7.56 -4.60
CA ALA A 516 -20.04 8.06 -3.30
C ALA A 516 -18.73 8.85 -3.40
N THR A 517 -17.73 8.33 -4.12
CA THR A 517 -16.43 9.00 -4.29
C THR A 517 -16.55 10.33 -5.05
N ARG A 518 -17.37 10.37 -6.11
CA ARG A 518 -17.65 11.60 -6.87
C ARG A 518 -18.44 12.62 -6.05
N THR A 519 -19.40 12.17 -5.26
CA THR A 519 -20.18 13.03 -4.37
C THR A 519 -19.30 13.63 -3.28
N TYR A 520 -18.41 12.82 -2.70
CA TYR A 520 -17.43 13.29 -1.72
C TYR A 520 -16.49 14.34 -2.32
N GLU A 521 -15.96 14.12 -3.54
CA GLU A 521 -15.11 15.09 -4.22
C GLU A 521 -15.83 16.43 -4.45
N LYS A 522 -17.07 16.40 -4.97
CA LYS A 522 -17.89 17.60 -5.14
C LYS A 522 -18.14 18.32 -3.82
N SER A 523 -18.42 17.58 -2.75
CA SER A 523 -18.60 18.15 -1.40
C SER A 523 -17.32 18.83 -0.90
N LYS A 524 -16.15 18.23 -1.16
CA LYS A 524 -14.85 18.78 -0.77
C LYS A 524 -14.56 20.09 -1.52
N ILE A 525 -14.79 20.12 -2.83
CA ILE A 525 -14.63 21.31 -3.68
C ILE A 525 -15.56 22.43 -3.19
N LEU A 526 -16.87 22.14 -3.04
CA LEU A 526 -17.84 23.12 -2.56
C LEU A 526 -17.47 23.68 -1.18
N LYS A 527 -17.03 22.83 -0.24
CA LYS A 527 -16.57 23.28 1.08
C LYS A 527 -15.33 24.17 1.01
N ALA A 528 -14.45 23.96 0.05
CA ALA A 528 -13.28 24.80 -0.17
C ALA A 528 -13.67 26.15 -0.77
N GLU A 529 -14.54 26.17 -1.79
CA GLU A 529 -15.06 27.38 -2.42
C GLU A 529 -15.86 28.25 -1.44
N LEU A 530 -16.69 27.63 -0.60
CA LEU A 530 -17.41 28.36 0.46
C LEU A 530 -16.41 29.02 1.42
N LYS A 531 -15.36 28.32 1.86
CA LYS A 531 -14.34 28.90 2.75
C LYS A 531 -13.61 30.10 2.15
N THR A 532 -13.40 30.13 0.84
CA THR A 532 -12.78 31.27 0.15
C THR A 532 -13.78 32.42 -0.02
N PHE A 533 -15.03 32.13 -0.39
CA PHE A 533 -16.09 33.13 -0.54
C PHE A 533 -16.26 33.98 0.74
N TRP A 534 -16.38 33.34 1.91
CA TRP A 534 -16.53 34.05 3.20
C TRP A 534 -15.27 34.82 3.65
N ARG A 535 -14.12 34.62 3.00
CA ARG A 535 -12.88 35.38 3.28
C ARG A 535 -12.74 36.62 2.42
N GLU A 536 -13.39 36.68 1.27
CA GLU A 536 -13.34 37.83 0.36
C GLU A 536 -14.39 38.90 0.70
N ASP A 537 -15.47 38.51 1.41
CA ASP A 537 -16.53 39.41 1.92
C ASP A 537 -16.21 40.04 3.30
N LYS A 538 -14.99 39.90 3.81
CA LYS A 538 -14.47 40.58 5.02
C LYS A 538 -13.24 41.40 4.69
#